data_AF-A0A3M8A6X8-F1
#
_entry.id   AF-A0A3M8A6X8-F1
#
_cell.length_a   1.000
_cell.length_b   1.000
_cell.length_c   1.000
_cell.angle_alpha   90.00
_cell.angle_beta   90.00
_cell.angle_gamma   90.00
#
_symmetry.space_group_name_H-M   'P 1'
#
loop_
_entity.id
_entity.type
_entity.pdbx_description
1 polymer ?
#
loop_
_entity_poly.entity_id
_entity_poly.type
_entity_poly.pdbx_seq_one_letter_code
_entity_poly.pdbx_strand_id
1 'polypeptide(L)'
;MSSPRCAWWTAHESAAHPGRRRAPAIRLSVTADESALEPGASLADEPEVRQELAQGDRASVAGVVASHPSSPLAWTELADIADSEGRHLESFAFASVAVDLAREQLAASGWTPGSPVPWSDEPNRAYLRGLDTQRRAAGHLGLDEKAAQLADELARADAEAPARIASEFTPTQLIPIIVTDSLPPAAPTEVPAGDSNPDAAPGAARED
;
A
#
# COMPACT_ATOMS: atom_id res chain seq x y z
N MET A 1 8.00 21.54 -35.25
CA MET A 1 9.07 20.65 -34.75
C MET A 1 10.14 21.52 -34.12
N SER A 2 10.12 21.67 -32.80
CA SER A 2 11.27 22.21 -32.06
C SER A 2 11.15 21.76 -30.61
N SER A 3 11.89 20.72 -30.25
CA SER A 3 12.08 20.30 -28.86
C SER A 3 13.07 21.24 -28.19
N PRO A 4 12.83 21.70 -26.95
CA PRO A 4 13.92 22.14 -26.10
C PRO A 4 14.46 20.94 -25.32
N ARG A 5 15.76 20.73 -25.48
CA ARG A 5 16.56 19.74 -24.76
C ARG A 5 16.76 20.27 -23.33
N CYS A 6 16.38 19.49 -22.32
CA CYS A 6 16.67 19.81 -20.92
C CYS A 6 18.18 19.66 -20.68
N ALA A 7 18.88 20.80 -20.58
CA ALA A 7 20.24 20.90 -20.10
C ALA A 7 20.20 21.23 -18.61
N TRP A 8 20.31 20.23 -17.75
CA TRP A 8 20.41 20.44 -16.31
C TRP A 8 21.58 19.61 -15.77
N TRP A 9 22.79 20.09 -16.03
CA TRP A 9 23.94 19.74 -15.18
C TRP A 9 24.97 20.85 -15.27
N THR A 10 25.12 21.62 -14.19
CA THR A 10 26.36 22.33 -13.90
C THR A 10 26.66 22.25 -12.41
N ALA A 11 27.85 21.76 -12.10
CA ALA A 11 28.44 21.70 -10.77
C ALA A 11 28.79 23.11 -10.25
N HIS A 12 28.74 23.31 -8.92
CA HIS A 12 29.53 24.37 -8.30
C HIS A 12 30.02 23.99 -6.88
N GLU A 13 31.33 23.72 -6.86
CA GLU A 13 32.36 23.94 -5.83
C GLU A 13 31.95 24.59 -4.50
N SER A 14 32.22 23.87 -3.39
CA SER A 14 32.09 24.35 -2.01
C SER A 14 33.34 25.09 -1.53
N ALA A 15 33.16 26.20 -0.79
CA ALA A 15 34.23 26.91 -0.10
C ALA A 15 34.09 26.77 1.44
N ALA A 16 35.15 26.30 2.08
CA ALA A 16 35.28 26.15 3.53
C ALA A 16 35.68 27.46 4.24
N HIS A 17 35.32 27.61 5.52
CA HIS A 17 35.94 28.58 6.44
C HIS A 17 36.22 27.96 7.81
N PRO A 18 37.42 28.16 8.42
CA PRO A 18 37.83 27.45 9.62
C PRO A 18 37.67 28.24 10.94
N GLY A 19 37.28 27.52 12.00
CA GLY A 19 38.02 27.43 13.27
C GLY A 19 37.65 28.35 14.45
N ARG A 20 37.27 27.74 15.59
CA ARG A 20 37.93 27.93 16.92
C ARG A 20 37.48 26.88 17.96
N ARG A 21 38.44 26.31 18.70
CA ARG A 21 38.29 25.45 19.91
C ARG A 21 38.38 26.33 21.18
N ARG A 22 37.86 26.07 22.39
CA ARG A 22 37.94 24.93 23.36
C ARG A 22 36.89 25.19 24.49
N ALA A 23 36.05 24.23 24.92
CA ALA A 23 36.17 23.30 26.09
C ALA A 23 35.74 23.90 27.48
N PRO A 24 35.43 23.07 28.51
CA PRO A 24 34.14 22.39 28.73
C PRO A 24 33.48 22.76 30.09
N ALA A 25 32.16 22.62 30.20
CA ALA A 25 31.46 22.65 31.49
C ALA A 25 30.36 21.59 31.50
N ILE A 26 30.63 20.49 32.22
CA ILE A 26 29.64 19.45 32.52
C ILE A 26 28.69 20.02 33.56
N ARG A 27 27.45 20.29 33.15
CA ARG A 27 26.30 20.41 34.03
C ARG A 27 25.31 19.34 33.59
N LEU A 28 25.07 18.39 34.48
CA LEU A 28 24.10 17.32 34.33
C LEU A 28 22.70 17.95 34.41
N SER A 29 22.20 18.40 33.26
CA SER A 29 20.82 18.82 33.06
C SER A 29 20.12 17.68 32.33
N VAL A 30 19.04 17.15 32.89
CA VAL A 30 18.08 16.33 32.15
C VAL A 30 17.54 17.21 31.03
N THR A 31 18.07 17.02 29.82
CA THR A 31 17.42 17.46 28.59
C THR A 31 16.67 16.24 28.09
N ALA A 32 15.35 16.37 27.96
CA ALA A 32 14.62 15.55 27.01
C ALA A 32 15.43 15.59 25.71
N ASP A 33 15.74 14.41 25.18
CA ASP A 33 16.21 14.29 23.81
C ASP A 33 15.01 14.61 22.91
N GLU A 34 14.57 15.86 22.93
CA GLU A 34 14.03 16.50 21.74
C GLU A 34 15.23 16.65 20.81
N SER A 35 15.60 15.54 20.18
CA SER A 35 16.02 15.61 18.79
C SER A 35 14.87 16.33 18.09
N ALA A 36 14.93 17.66 18.09
CA ALA A 36 14.19 18.49 17.17
C ALA A 36 14.63 17.99 15.80
N LEU A 37 13.87 17.02 15.29
CA LEU A 37 13.93 16.56 13.92
C LEU A 37 13.87 17.85 13.11
N GLU A 38 14.99 18.22 12.50
CA GLU A 38 15.01 19.16 11.38
C GLU A 38 13.75 18.86 10.58
N PRO A 39 12.84 19.83 10.36
CA PRO A 39 11.53 19.55 9.80
C PRO A 39 11.75 18.78 8.50
N GLY A 40 11.44 17.48 8.55
CA GLY A 40 11.66 16.57 7.44
C GLY A 40 10.89 17.11 6.24
N ALA A 41 11.30 16.73 5.04
CA ALA A 41 10.54 17.11 3.86
C ALA A 41 9.08 16.65 4.02
N SER A 42 8.15 17.59 3.80
CA SER A 42 6.73 17.45 4.06
C SER A 42 5.95 17.78 2.80
N LEU A 43 4.93 16.98 2.50
CA LEU A 43 3.92 17.28 1.48
C LEU A 43 2.96 18.38 1.95
N ALA A 44 2.19 18.95 1.02
CA ALA A 44 1.10 19.85 1.39
C ALA A 44 0.02 19.08 2.18
N ASP A 45 -0.52 19.70 3.24
CA ASP A 45 -1.49 19.05 4.14
C ASP A 45 -2.86 18.76 3.48
N GLU A 46 -3.22 19.50 2.43
CA GLU A 46 -4.45 19.32 1.63
C GLU A 46 -5.72 18.95 2.46
N PRO A 47 -6.11 19.76 3.47
CA PRO A 47 -7.19 19.40 4.39
C PRO A 47 -8.55 19.29 3.70
N GLU A 48 -8.78 20.05 2.62
CA GLU A 48 -10.00 19.99 1.81
C GLU A 48 -10.13 18.63 1.12
N VAL A 49 -9.06 18.14 0.48
CA VAL A 49 -9.03 16.81 -0.17
C VAL A 49 -9.25 15.71 0.87
N ARG A 50 -8.58 15.79 2.01
CA ARG A 50 -8.74 14.82 3.11
C ARG A 50 -10.17 14.80 3.62
N GLN A 51 -10.81 15.96 3.76
CA GLN A 51 -12.20 16.06 4.19
C GLN A 51 -13.16 15.45 3.17
N GLU A 52 -12.98 15.75 1.88
CA GLU A 52 -13.79 15.18 0.80
C GLU A 52 -13.68 13.65 0.75
N LEU A 53 -12.46 13.11 0.86
CA LEU A 53 -12.22 11.66 0.90
C LEU A 53 -12.84 11.01 2.14
N ALA A 54 -12.81 11.67 3.29
CA ALA A 54 -13.38 11.14 4.54
C ALA A 54 -14.92 11.17 4.58
N GLN A 55 -15.55 12.11 3.85
CA GLN A 55 -17.01 12.23 3.77
C GLN A 55 -17.60 11.43 2.61
N GLY A 56 -16.82 11.23 1.55
CA GLY A 56 -17.21 10.49 0.36
C GLY A 56 -17.23 8.98 0.56
N ASP A 57 -17.81 8.27 -0.40
CA ASP A 57 -17.67 6.83 -0.52
C ASP A 57 -16.54 6.45 -1.49
N ARG A 58 -16.20 5.16 -1.54
CA ARG A 58 -15.20 4.63 -2.45
C ARG A 58 -15.46 4.98 -3.93
N ALA A 59 -16.72 5.06 -4.35
CA ALA A 59 -17.09 5.35 -5.73
C ALA A 59 -16.85 6.82 -6.12
N SER A 60 -16.88 7.72 -5.13
CA SER A 60 -16.65 9.16 -5.32
C SER A 60 -15.19 9.57 -5.49
N VAL A 61 -14.22 8.72 -5.12
CA VAL A 61 -12.78 9.06 -5.13
C VAL A 61 -12.27 9.47 -6.52
N ALA A 62 -12.75 8.84 -7.59
CA ALA A 62 -12.42 9.26 -8.95
C ALA A 62 -12.90 10.70 -9.26
N GLY A 63 -14.03 11.12 -8.69
CA GLY A 63 -14.51 12.50 -8.76
C GLY A 63 -13.64 13.47 -7.96
N VAL A 64 -13.16 13.05 -6.78
CA VAL A 64 -12.20 13.86 -5.98
C VAL A 64 -10.91 14.07 -6.76
N VAL A 65 -10.35 13.04 -7.41
CA VAL A 65 -9.18 13.18 -8.29
C VAL A 65 -9.44 14.15 -9.44
N ALA A 66 -10.63 14.11 -10.05
CA ALA A 66 -10.98 15.03 -11.14
C ALA A 66 -11.08 16.49 -10.66
N SER A 67 -11.54 16.72 -9.43
CA SER A 67 -11.58 18.05 -8.80
C SER A 67 -10.21 18.53 -8.32
N HIS A 68 -9.35 17.60 -7.88
CA HIS A 68 -8.03 17.87 -7.28
C HIS A 68 -6.91 17.09 -8.00
N PRO A 69 -6.68 17.31 -9.31
CA PRO A 69 -5.79 16.46 -10.12
C PRO A 69 -4.31 16.55 -9.74
N SER A 70 -3.89 17.59 -9.00
CA SER A 70 -2.53 17.76 -8.51
C SER A 70 -2.30 17.14 -7.12
N SER A 71 -3.32 16.55 -6.49
CA SER A 71 -3.23 16.00 -5.13
C SER A 71 -2.66 14.58 -5.13
N PRO A 72 -1.46 14.35 -4.58
CA PRO A 72 -0.90 13.00 -4.44
C PRO A 72 -1.78 12.12 -3.55
N LEU A 73 -2.46 12.71 -2.55
CA LEU A 73 -3.36 12.01 -1.64
C LEU A 73 -4.55 11.40 -2.39
N ALA A 74 -5.23 12.19 -3.23
CA ALA A 74 -6.38 11.71 -4.00
C ALA A 74 -5.99 10.56 -4.95
N TRP A 75 -4.84 10.67 -5.63
CA TRP A 75 -4.33 9.61 -6.50
C TRP A 75 -3.95 8.35 -5.72
N THR A 76 -3.39 8.49 -4.52
CA THR A 76 -3.02 7.36 -3.65
C THR A 76 -4.25 6.58 -3.21
N GLU A 77 -5.31 7.26 -2.76
CA GLU A 77 -6.57 6.59 -2.41
C GLU A 77 -7.18 5.85 -3.60
N LEU A 78 -7.15 6.46 -4.79
CA LEU A 78 -7.65 5.81 -6.01
C LEU A 78 -6.83 4.54 -6.35
N ALA A 79 -5.51 4.57 -6.14
CA ALA A 79 -4.63 3.42 -6.33
C ALA A 79 -4.92 2.29 -5.34
N ASP A 80 -5.17 2.63 -4.07
CA ASP A 80 -5.50 1.66 -3.01
C ASP A 80 -6.86 0.99 -3.26
N ILE A 81 -7.84 1.76 -3.73
CA ILE A 81 -9.14 1.24 -4.15
C ILE A 81 -8.96 0.25 -5.29
N ALA A 82 -8.22 0.62 -6.34
CA ALA A 82 -7.95 -0.27 -7.46
C ALA A 82 -7.22 -1.55 -7.05
N ASP A 83 -6.23 -1.46 -6.15
CA ASP A 83 -5.50 -2.63 -5.64
C ASP A 83 -6.43 -3.59 -4.90
N SER A 84 -7.27 -3.05 -4.00
CA SER A 84 -8.22 -3.86 -3.22
C SER A 84 -9.30 -4.54 -4.07
N GLU A 85 -9.51 -4.07 -5.30
CA GLU A 85 -10.46 -4.62 -6.27
C GLU A 85 -9.76 -5.57 -7.28
N GLY A 86 -8.47 -5.86 -7.08
CA GLY A 86 -7.67 -6.71 -7.97
C GLY A 86 -7.33 -6.07 -9.32
N ARG A 87 -7.56 -4.77 -9.48
CA ARG A 87 -7.20 -4.02 -10.69
C ARG A 87 -5.75 -3.56 -10.63
N HIS A 88 -4.83 -4.53 -10.72
CA HIS A 88 -3.41 -4.28 -10.51
C HIS A 88 -2.77 -3.35 -11.55
N LEU A 89 -3.24 -3.38 -12.81
CA LEU A 89 -2.73 -2.47 -13.85
C LEU A 89 -3.11 -1.02 -13.55
N GLU A 90 -4.37 -0.78 -13.20
CA GLU A 90 -4.89 0.53 -12.83
C GLU A 90 -4.25 1.02 -11.53
N SER A 91 -4.13 0.15 -10.52
CA SER A 91 -3.43 0.47 -9.27
C SER A 91 -2.00 0.91 -9.52
N PHE A 92 -1.24 0.18 -10.35
CA PHE A 92 0.12 0.57 -10.73
C PHE A 92 0.14 1.94 -11.44
N ALA A 93 -0.79 2.18 -12.37
CA ALA A 93 -0.86 3.45 -13.09
C ALA A 93 -1.19 4.63 -12.17
N PHE A 94 -2.20 4.49 -11.29
CA PHE A 94 -2.60 5.54 -10.36
C PHE A 94 -1.53 5.82 -9.32
N ALA A 95 -0.90 4.77 -8.76
CA ALA A 95 0.18 4.93 -7.79
C ALA A 95 1.41 5.61 -8.43
N SER A 96 1.69 5.35 -9.71
CA SER A 96 2.77 6.04 -10.44
C SER A 96 2.55 7.56 -10.47
N VAL A 97 1.33 7.99 -10.79
CA VAL A 97 0.97 9.42 -10.81
C VAL A 97 1.06 10.02 -9.40
N ALA A 98 0.55 9.32 -8.38
CA ALA A 98 0.64 9.78 -6.99
C ALA A 98 2.09 10.00 -6.55
N VAL A 99 2.97 9.03 -6.81
CA VAL A 99 4.37 9.06 -6.42
C VAL A 99 5.13 10.17 -7.16
N ASP A 100 4.89 10.36 -8.46
CA ASP A 100 5.56 11.40 -9.23
C ASP A 100 5.14 12.81 -8.76
N LEU A 101 3.83 13.05 -8.54
CA LEU A 101 3.34 14.31 -7.98
C LEU A 101 3.89 14.57 -6.58
N ALA A 102 3.98 13.56 -5.73
CA ALA A 102 4.55 13.69 -4.40
C ALA A 102 6.05 14.07 -4.46
N ARG A 103 6.84 13.41 -5.33
CA ARG A 103 8.25 13.77 -5.51
C ARG A 103 8.42 15.20 -6.02
N GLU A 104 7.55 15.66 -6.93
CA GLU A 104 7.55 17.04 -7.40
C GLU A 104 7.26 18.04 -6.27
N GLN A 105 6.26 17.76 -5.42
CA GLN A 105 5.95 18.61 -4.26
C GLN A 105 7.08 18.62 -3.23
N LEU A 106 7.66 17.46 -2.92
CA LEU A 106 8.81 17.35 -2.03
C LEU A 106 10.02 18.12 -2.59
N ALA A 107 10.31 17.96 -3.89
CA ALA A 107 11.41 18.70 -4.53
C ALA A 107 11.19 20.22 -4.45
N ALA A 108 9.94 20.68 -4.58
CA ALA A 108 9.59 22.09 -4.40
C ALA A 108 9.82 22.60 -2.97
N SER A 109 9.75 21.73 -1.95
CA SER A 109 10.07 22.06 -0.55
C SER A 109 11.56 21.88 -0.20
N GLY A 110 12.42 21.58 -1.18
CA GLY A 110 13.87 21.45 -0.98
C GLY A 110 14.34 20.03 -0.67
N TRP A 111 13.46 19.03 -0.78
CA TRP A 111 13.84 17.63 -0.68
C TRP A 111 14.71 17.18 -1.85
N THR A 112 15.66 16.30 -1.56
CA THR A 112 16.45 15.61 -2.60
C THR A 112 16.11 14.12 -2.64
N PRO A 113 16.07 13.49 -3.82
CA PRO A 113 15.83 12.06 -3.94
C PRO A 113 16.75 11.23 -3.04
N GLY A 114 16.14 10.40 -2.18
CA GLY A 114 16.85 9.56 -1.20
C GLY A 114 17.04 10.19 0.18
N SER A 115 16.65 11.46 0.38
CA SER A 115 16.49 12.04 1.71
C SER A 115 15.30 11.42 2.44
N PRO A 116 15.34 11.36 3.79
CA PRO A 116 14.26 10.77 4.58
C PRO A 116 12.95 11.55 4.44
N VAL A 117 11.83 10.83 4.47
CA VAL A 117 10.47 11.35 4.41
C VAL A 117 9.68 10.65 5.52
N PRO A 118 9.56 11.25 6.72
CA PRO A 118 9.10 10.54 7.91
C PRO A 118 7.61 10.23 7.86
N TRP A 119 7.24 9.00 8.27
CA TRP A 119 5.85 8.53 8.41
C TRP A 119 5.05 9.29 9.48
N SER A 120 5.75 9.84 10.47
CA SER A 120 5.14 10.61 11.57
C SER A 120 4.39 11.84 11.07
N ASP A 121 4.78 12.36 9.91
CA ASP A 121 4.10 13.47 9.27
C ASP A 121 2.94 12.96 8.40
N GLU A 122 1.72 13.38 8.73
CA GLU A 122 0.50 12.90 8.06
C GLU A 122 0.48 13.15 6.54
N PRO A 123 0.88 14.34 6.03
CA PRO A 123 0.90 14.61 4.59
C PRO A 123 1.80 13.63 3.83
N ASN A 124 2.93 13.24 4.42
CA ASN A 124 3.89 12.32 3.81
C ASN A 124 3.35 10.89 3.59
N ARG A 125 2.28 10.50 4.29
CA ARG A 125 1.70 9.17 4.13
C ARG A 125 1.19 8.92 2.73
N ALA A 126 0.76 9.96 1.99
CA ALA A 126 0.38 9.81 0.58
C ALA A 126 1.55 9.25 -0.26
N TYR A 127 2.75 9.81 -0.12
CA TYR A 127 3.94 9.33 -0.82
C TYR A 127 4.31 7.89 -0.42
N LEU A 128 4.37 7.62 0.88
CA LEU A 128 4.80 6.32 1.41
C LEU A 128 3.81 5.20 1.06
N ARG A 129 2.50 5.48 1.15
CA ARG A 129 1.44 4.55 0.70
C ARG A 129 1.48 4.37 -0.81
N GLY A 130 1.66 5.44 -1.58
CA GLY A 130 1.81 5.37 -3.04
C GLY A 130 2.95 4.45 -3.46
N LEU A 131 4.12 4.54 -2.81
CA LEU A 131 5.26 3.63 -3.05
C LEU A 131 4.91 2.18 -2.75
N ASP A 132 4.28 1.89 -1.60
CA ASP A 132 3.92 0.53 -1.24
C ASP A 132 2.88 -0.08 -2.20
N THR A 133 1.86 0.71 -2.58
CA THR A 133 0.83 0.26 -3.52
C THR A 133 1.40 0.05 -4.92
N GLN A 134 2.26 0.94 -5.39
CA GLN A 134 2.98 0.73 -6.66
C GLN A 134 3.87 -0.53 -6.61
N ARG A 135 4.54 -0.77 -5.48
CA ARG A 135 5.38 -1.95 -5.24
C ARG A 135 4.57 -3.25 -5.29
N ARG A 136 3.42 -3.29 -4.59
CA ARG A 136 2.51 -4.45 -4.59
C ARG A 136 1.98 -4.73 -5.99
N ALA A 137 1.48 -3.70 -6.67
CA ALA A 137 0.98 -3.81 -8.03
C ALA A 137 2.06 -4.26 -9.03
N ALA A 138 3.29 -3.74 -8.91
CA ALA A 138 4.43 -4.20 -9.71
C ALA A 138 4.71 -5.70 -9.51
N GLY A 139 4.65 -6.19 -8.27
CA GLY A 139 4.79 -7.62 -7.98
C GLY A 139 3.70 -8.47 -8.63
N HIS A 140 2.44 -8.01 -8.60
CA HIS A 140 1.34 -8.68 -9.28
C HIS A 140 1.49 -8.72 -10.82
N LEU A 141 2.15 -7.72 -11.40
CA LEU A 141 2.43 -7.64 -12.83
C LEU A 141 3.72 -8.37 -13.27
N GLY A 142 4.47 -8.97 -12.33
CA GLY A 142 5.76 -9.63 -12.62
C GLY A 142 6.91 -8.66 -12.90
N LEU A 143 6.80 -7.40 -12.44
CA LEU A 143 7.84 -6.39 -12.55
C LEU A 143 8.77 -6.43 -11.33
N ASP A 144 9.43 -7.57 -11.11
CA ASP A 144 10.17 -7.85 -9.86
C ASP A 144 11.28 -6.83 -9.55
N GLU A 145 12.04 -6.42 -10.57
CA GLU A 145 13.11 -5.43 -10.40
C GLU A 145 12.53 -4.07 -9.97
N LYS A 146 11.39 -3.68 -10.55
CA LYS A 146 10.71 -2.43 -10.17
C LYS A 146 10.16 -2.53 -8.75
N ALA A 147 9.58 -3.66 -8.37
CA ALA A 147 9.11 -3.89 -7.01
C ALA A 147 10.26 -3.79 -6.00
N ALA A 148 11.43 -4.37 -6.30
CA ALA A 148 12.61 -4.26 -5.44
C ALA A 148 13.09 -2.81 -5.29
N GLN A 149 13.19 -2.06 -6.40
CA GLN A 149 13.58 -0.64 -6.38
C GLN A 149 12.63 0.21 -5.52
N LEU A 150 11.32 -0.03 -5.64
CA LEU A 150 10.31 0.68 -4.84
C LEU A 150 10.36 0.31 -3.36
N ALA A 151 10.64 -0.95 -3.04
CA ALA A 151 10.84 -1.39 -1.66
C ALA A 151 12.06 -0.70 -1.03
N ASP A 152 13.17 -0.62 -1.76
CA ASP A 152 14.39 0.05 -1.31
C ASP A 152 14.18 1.55 -1.11
N GLU A 153 13.43 2.19 -2.00
CA GLU A 153 13.07 3.61 -1.86
C GLU A 153 12.20 3.86 -0.64
N LEU A 154 11.16 3.04 -0.43
CA LEU A 154 10.28 3.13 0.74
C LEU A 154 11.06 2.95 2.04
N ALA A 155 11.90 1.91 2.14
CA ALA A 155 12.70 1.65 3.33
C ALA A 155 13.76 2.73 3.60
N ARG A 156 14.28 3.38 2.56
CA ARG A 156 15.20 4.52 2.70
C ARG A 156 14.48 5.79 3.13
N ALA A 157 13.27 6.01 2.64
CA ALA A 157 12.45 7.16 3.02
C ALA A 157 12.08 7.09 4.51
N ASP A 158 11.58 5.93 4.96
CA ASP A 158 11.29 5.64 6.36
C ASP A 158 11.28 4.12 6.59
N ALA A 159 12.09 3.65 7.54
CA ALA A 159 12.25 2.22 7.81
C ALA A 159 11.02 1.58 8.50
N GLU A 160 10.20 2.37 9.19
CA GLU A 160 8.98 1.89 9.85
C GLU A 160 7.79 1.87 8.90
N ALA A 161 7.79 2.71 7.86
CA ALA A 161 6.66 2.86 6.94
C ALA A 161 6.11 1.54 6.39
N PRO A 162 6.91 0.57 5.90
CA PRO A 162 6.37 -0.70 5.41
C PRO A 162 5.52 -1.44 6.46
N ALA A 163 5.98 -1.49 7.71
CA ALA A 163 5.28 -2.18 8.79
C ALA A 163 4.03 -1.40 9.23
N ARG A 164 4.10 -0.07 9.26
CA ARG A 164 2.95 0.80 9.60
C ARG A 164 1.86 0.70 8.54
N ILE A 165 2.22 0.74 7.26
CA ILE A 165 1.29 0.55 6.13
C ILE A 165 0.61 -0.81 6.23
N ALA A 166 1.37 -1.88 6.44
CA ALA A 166 0.80 -3.22 6.59
C ALA A 166 -0.14 -3.34 7.81
N SER A 167 0.07 -2.57 8.88
CA SER A 167 -0.82 -2.58 10.04
C SER A 167 -2.06 -1.71 9.87
N GLU A 168 -1.95 -0.57 9.19
CA GLU A 168 -2.99 0.47 9.17
C GLU A 168 -3.81 0.49 7.88
N PHE A 169 -3.20 0.12 6.77
CA PHE A 169 -3.74 0.28 5.42
C PHE A 169 -3.81 -1.02 4.64
N THR A 170 -3.57 -2.19 5.28
CA THR A 170 -3.82 -3.47 4.63
C THR A 170 -5.30 -3.53 4.23
N PRO A 171 -5.62 -3.62 2.93
CA PRO A 171 -6.98 -3.91 2.54
C PRO A 171 -7.27 -5.31 3.04
N THR A 172 -8.13 -5.42 4.05
CA THR A 172 -8.64 -6.69 4.59
C THR A 172 -8.92 -7.60 3.40
N GLN A 173 -8.06 -8.60 3.21
CA GLN A 173 -8.34 -9.67 2.26
C GLN A 173 -9.73 -10.17 2.61
N LEU A 174 -10.62 -10.16 1.62
CA LEU A 174 -11.91 -10.81 1.72
C LEU A 174 -11.63 -12.25 2.15
N ILE A 175 -11.73 -12.53 3.45
CA ILE A 175 -11.94 -13.87 3.95
C ILE A 175 -13.29 -14.22 3.33
N PRO A 176 -13.38 -15.12 2.34
CA PRO A 176 -14.68 -15.57 1.91
C PRO A 176 -15.27 -16.24 3.15
N ILE A 177 -16.23 -15.58 3.79
CA ILE A 177 -17.14 -16.27 4.68
C ILE A 177 -17.83 -17.26 3.75
N ILE A 178 -17.38 -18.51 3.76
CA ILE A 178 -18.10 -19.58 3.10
C ILE A 178 -19.45 -19.60 3.80
N VAL A 179 -20.46 -19.01 3.18
CA VAL A 179 -21.83 -19.12 3.64
C VAL A 179 -22.16 -20.61 3.55
N THR A 180 -22.28 -21.25 4.72
CA THR A 180 -22.56 -22.68 4.87
C THR A 180 -23.90 -23.11 4.23
N ASP A 181 -24.70 -22.15 3.76
CA ASP A 181 -26.00 -22.37 3.12
C ASP A 181 -25.91 -22.95 1.69
N SER A 182 -24.71 -23.09 1.11
CA SER A 182 -24.52 -23.78 -0.18
C SER A 182 -24.01 -25.21 -0.06
N LEU A 183 -24.18 -25.84 1.12
CA LEU A 183 -24.18 -27.30 1.18
C LEU A 183 -25.46 -27.80 0.51
N PRO A 184 -25.37 -28.56 -0.60
CA PRO A 184 -26.56 -29.24 -1.12
C PRO A 184 -27.15 -30.08 0.02
N PRO A 185 -28.49 -30.13 0.17
CA PRO A 185 -29.08 -31.00 1.18
C PRO A 185 -28.54 -32.40 0.94
N ALA A 186 -27.92 -32.98 1.97
CA ALA A 186 -27.47 -34.35 1.93
C ALA A 186 -28.66 -35.20 1.43
N ALA A 187 -28.50 -35.80 0.26
CA ALA A 187 -29.51 -36.70 -0.28
C ALA A 187 -29.82 -37.72 0.82
N PRO A 188 -31.10 -38.02 1.08
CA PRO A 188 -31.43 -39.04 2.07
C PRO A 188 -30.74 -40.33 1.65
N THR A 189 -29.84 -40.81 2.50
CA THR A 189 -29.25 -42.14 2.37
C THR A 189 -30.40 -43.12 2.46
N GLU A 190 -30.88 -43.55 1.31
CA GLU A 190 -31.85 -44.62 1.20
C GLU A 190 -31.16 -45.87 1.74
N VAL A 191 -31.49 -46.19 3.00
CA VAL A 191 -31.12 -47.44 3.63
C VAL A 191 -31.84 -48.51 2.80
N PRO A 192 -31.14 -49.40 2.07
CA PRO A 192 -31.84 -50.46 1.36
C PRO A 192 -32.53 -51.32 2.41
N ALA A 193 -33.86 -51.24 2.43
CA ALA A 193 -34.71 -52.15 3.17
C ALA A 193 -34.39 -53.56 2.66
N GLY A 194 -33.90 -54.42 3.56
CA GLY A 194 -33.64 -55.81 3.24
C GLY A 194 -34.95 -56.48 2.82
N ASP A 195 -35.04 -56.85 1.55
CA ASP A 195 -36.03 -57.82 1.08
C ASP A 195 -35.72 -59.15 1.74
N SER A 196 -36.44 -59.44 2.83
CA SER A 196 -36.55 -60.78 3.37
C SER A 196 -37.46 -61.57 2.45
N ASN A 197 -36.88 -62.24 1.46
CA ASN A 197 -37.58 -63.19 0.59
C ASN A 197 -38.12 -64.36 1.44
N PRO A 198 -39.44 -64.56 1.57
CA PRO A 198 -40.02 -65.70 2.26
C PRO A 198 -40.62 -66.64 1.22
N ASP A 199 -39.80 -67.27 0.39
CA ASP A 199 -40.25 -68.43 -0.39
C ASP A 199 -39.14 -69.48 -0.51
N ALA A 200 -39.04 -70.29 0.54
CA ALA A 200 -38.36 -71.57 0.50
C ALA A 200 -39.38 -72.63 0.97
N ALA A 201 -40.22 -73.08 0.04
CA ALA A 201 -40.99 -74.30 0.23
C ALA A 201 -40.08 -75.54 0.06
N PRO A 202 -40.35 -76.65 0.78
CA PRO A 202 -39.46 -77.80 0.84
C PRO A 202 -39.77 -78.83 -0.26
N GLY A 203 -38.74 -79.49 -0.79
CA GLY A 203 -38.89 -80.56 -1.76
C GLY A 203 -37.76 -81.58 -1.64
N ALA A 204 -38.04 -82.65 -0.90
CA ALA A 204 -37.20 -83.83 -0.85
C ALA A 204 -37.39 -84.69 -2.10
N ALA A 205 -36.30 -85.17 -2.71
CA ALA A 205 -36.26 -86.47 -3.37
C ALA A 205 -34.81 -86.95 -3.46
N ARG A 206 -34.66 -88.23 -3.13
CA ARG A 206 -33.43 -89.01 -2.97
C ARG A 206 -33.50 -90.13 -4.00
N GLU A 207 -32.49 -90.23 -4.84
CA GLU A 207 -32.04 -91.41 -5.61
C GLU A 207 -30.52 -91.37 -5.37
N ASP A 208 -29.83 -92.33 -4.75
CA ASP A 208 -29.86 -93.80 -4.78
C ASP A 208 -29.63 -94.37 -3.35
#